data_AF-A0A415TTF5-F1
#
_entry.id   AF-A0A415TTF5-F1
#
_cell.length_a   1.000
_cell.length_b   1.000
_cell.length_c   1.000
_cell.angle_alpha   90.00
_cell.angle_beta   90.00
_cell.angle_gamma   90.00
#
_symmetry.space_group_name_H-M   'P 1'
#
loop_
_entity.id
_entity.type
_entity.pdbx_description
1 polymer ?
#
loop_
_entity_poly.entity_id
_entity_poly.type
_entity_poly.pdbx_seq_one_letter_code
_entity_poly.pdbx_strand_id
1 'polypeptide(L)'
;MFERFGEFDSAEEINLTAEGLKTEGDMESLLVLAEENGIDKEDAKDYWNGYTDTLTTPLGAALGKIDVECKDLKPKQIMTDWVDYIRSQCMEHDDMQAAVRKKGKSIKGCIGKLLEWSFNNQIPVDKDILKAAKVSAGRVTLGIPGMGEAKKIIKKYYTEAK
;
A
#
# COMPACT_ATOMS: atom_id res chain seq x y z
N MET A 1 -3.74 -12.83 6.07
CA MET A 1 -2.85 -12.27 5.00
C MET A 1 -1.54 -13.03 5.08
N PHE A 2 -1.01 -13.50 3.94
CA PHE A 2 0.28 -14.20 3.86
C PHE A 2 0.35 -15.46 4.74
N GLU A 3 -0.72 -16.25 4.79
CA GLU A 3 -0.84 -17.39 5.71
C GLU A 3 -0.19 -18.64 5.14
N ARG A 4 -0.36 -18.88 3.84
CA ARG A 4 0.17 -20.07 3.16
C ARG A 4 1.57 -19.85 2.62
N PHE A 5 1.79 -18.74 1.92
CA PHE A 5 3.05 -18.50 1.20
C PHE A 5 3.97 -17.49 1.89
N GLY A 6 3.49 -16.80 2.93
CA GLY A 6 4.24 -15.74 3.58
C GLY A 6 4.33 -14.46 2.74
N GLU A 7 4.99 -13.44 3.30
CA GLU A 7 5.19 -12.16 2.61
C GLU A 7 6.35 -12.28 1.63
N PHE A 8 6.04 -12.13 0.34
CA PHE A 8 7.00 -11.99 -0.75
C PHE A 8 7.61 -10.59 -0.82
N ASP A 9 8.88 -10.54 -1.24
CA ASP A 9 9.67 -9.31 -1.42
C ASP A 9 9.42 -8.64 -2.77
N SER A 10 9.01 -9.40 -3.80
CA SER A 10 8.88 -8.88 -5.16
C SER A 10 7.84 -9.59 -6.03
N ALA A 11 7.58 -9.05 -7.22
CA ALA A 11 6.72 -9.69 -8.22
C ALA A 11 7.37 -10.95 -8.81
N GLU A 12 8.70 -10.96 -8.93
CA GLU A 12 9.48 -12.11 -9.41
C GLU A 12 9.33 -13.31 -8.49
N GLU A 13 9.36 -13.12 -7.16
CA GLU A 13 9.15 -14.24 -6.22
C GLU A 13 7.72 -14.81 -6.32
N ILE A 14 6.72 -13.94 -6.51
CA ILE A 14 5.33 -14.35 -6.74
C ILE A 14 5.23 -15.17 -8.03
N ASN A 15 5.79 -14.66 -9.13
CA ASN A 15 5.74 -15.32 -10.43
C ASN A 15 6.51 -16.65 -10.45
N LEU A 16 7.66 -16.74 -9.78
CA LEU A 16 8.42 -17.99 -9.65
C LEU A 16 7.62 -19.05 -8.88
N THR A 17 6.94 -18.64 -7.80
CA THR A 17 6.05 -19.52 -7.06
C THR A 17 4.87 -19.97 -7.93
N ALA A 18 4.28 -19.05 -8.70
CA ALA A 18 3.18 -19.35 -9.61
C ALA A 18 3.58 -20.35 -10.71
N GLU A 19 4.80 -20.22 -11.27
CA GLU A 19 5.33 -21.14 -12.28
C GLU A 19 5.52 -22.56 -11.74
N GLY A 20 6.03 -22.69 -10.52
CA GLY A 20 6.14 -23.97 -9.82
C GLY A 20 4.77 -24.64 -9.66
N LEU A 21 3.78 -23.92 -9.14
CA LEU A 21 2.41 -24.43 -8.95
C LEU A 21 1.76 -24.83 -10.27
N LYS A 22 1.98 -24.06 -11.34
CA LYS A 22 1.48 -24.38 -12.69
C LYS A 22 2.11 -25.65 -13.24
N THR A 23 3.42 -25.83 -13.04
CA THR A 23 4.16 -27.02 -13.46
C THR A 23 3.68 -28.28 -12.72
N GLU A 24 3.35 -28.13 -11.43
CA GLU A 24 2.84 -29.22 -10.59
C GLU A 24 1.35 -29.53 -10.82
N GLY A 25 0.63 -28.71 -11.59
CA GLY A 25 -0.80 -28.90 -11.81
C GLY A 25 -1.68 -28.48 -10.62
N ASP A 26 -1.15 -27.66 -9.69
CA ASP A 26 -1.83 -27.22 -8.47
C ASP A 26 -2.53 -25.86 -8.64
N MET A 27 -3.67 -25.87 -9.33
CA MET A 27 -4.51 -24.68 -9.56
C MET A 27 -5.09 -24.12 -8.25
N GLU A 28 -5.42 -24.98 -7.28
CA GLU A 28 -6.00 -24.53 -6.01
C GLU A 28 -5.02 -23.63 -5.26
N SER A 29 -3.76 -24.07 -5.17
CA SER A 29 -2.68 -23.27 -4.57
C SER A 29 -2.38 -22.00 -5.33
N LEU A 30 -2.47 -22.01 -6.66
CA LEU A 30 -2.29 -20.79 -7.47
C LEU A 30 -3.38 -19.75 -7.14
N LEU A 31 -4.62 -20.18 -6.99
CA LEU A 31 -5.72 -19.28 -6.60
C LEU A 31 -5.52 -18.71 -5.19
N VAL A 32 -4.98 -19.50 -4.25
CA VAL A 32 -4.63 -19.02 -2.91
C VAL A 32 -3.47 -18.01 -2.99
N LEU A 33 -2.44 -18.29 -3.79
CA LEU A 33 -1.31 -17.38 -4.02
C LEU A 33 -1.80 -16.02 -4.56
N ALA A 34 -2.71 -16.04 -5.53
CA ALA A 34 -3.32 -14.84 -6.09
C ALA A 34 -4.11 -14.05 -5.04
N GLU A 35 -4.98 -14.72 -4.29
CA GLU A 35 -5.81 -14.10 -3.25
C GLU A 35 -4.96 -13.45 -2.13
N GLU A 36 -3.90 -14.13 -1.66
CA GLU A 36 -3.00 -13.61 -0.64
C GLU A 36 -2.18 -12.39 -1.10
N ASN A 37 -2.00 -12.23 -2.42
CA ASN A 37 -1.27 -11.13 -3.02
C ASN A 37 -2.17 -10.07 -3.66
N GLY A 38 -3.49 -10.18 -3.50
CA GLY A 38 -4.45 -9.19 -3.99
C GLY A 38 -4.62 -9.20 -5.51
N ILE A 39 -4.38 -10.34 -6.14
CA ILE A 39 -4.54 -10.57 -7.58
C ILE A 39 -5.93 -11.20 -7.80
N ASP A 40 -6.62 -10.79 -8.86
CA ASP A 40 -7.96 -11.31 -9.15
C ASP A 40 -7.91 -12.79 -9.54
N LYS A 41 -8.99 -13.53 -9.23
CA LYS A 41 -9.07 -14.96 -9.55
C LYS A 41 -9.12 -15.21 -11.05
N GLU A 42 -9.68 -14.28 -11.83
CA GLU A 42 -9.67 -14.37 -13.28
C GLU A 42 -8.27 -14.12 -13.84
N ASP A 43 -7.50 -13.16 -13.31
CA ASP A 43 -6.10 -12.96 -13.70
C ASP A 43 -5.25 -14.24 -13.48
N ALA A 44 -5.49 -14.93 -12.35
CA ALA A 44 -4.82 -16.20 -12.05
C ALA A 44 -5.22 -17.33 -13.03
N LYS A 45 -6.49 -17.38 -13.45
CA LYS A 45 -6.95 -18.33 -14.48
C LYS A 45 -6.39 -17.98 -15.85
N ASP A 46 -6.26 -16.70 -16.17
CA ASP A 46 -5.70 -16.24 -17.43
C ASP A 46 -4.23 -16.65 -17.55
N TYR A 47 -3.47 -16.44 -16.48
CA TYR A 47 -2.10 -16.97 -16.36
C TYR A 47 -2.07 -18.51 -16.48
N TRP A 48 -2.96 -19.22 -15.78
CA TRP A 48 -3.03 -20.69 -15.85
C TRP A 48 -3.23 -21.20 -17.27
N ASN A 49 -4.14 -20.58 -18.01
CA ASN A 49 -4.47 -20.96 -19.38
C ASN A 49 -3.47 -20.44 -20.42
N GLY A 50 -2.46 -19.67 -20.01
CA GLY A 50 -1.41 -19.14 -20.88
C GLY A 50 -1.84 -17.93 -21.70
N TYR A 51 -2.87 -17.20 -21.26
CA TYR A 51 -3.25 -15.90 -21.85
C TYR A 51 -2.31 -14.77 -21.41
N THR A 52 -1.62 -14.95 -20.28
CA THR A 52 -0.55 -14.07 -19.81
C THR A 52 0.72 -14.87 -19.49
N ASP A 53 1.89 -14.24 -19.67
CA ASP A 53 3.19 -14.87 -19.43
C ASP A 53 3.54 -14.95 -17.94
N THR A 54 2.99 -14.04 -17.13
CA THR A 54 3.25 -13.93 -15.69
C THR A 54 1.95 -13.76 -14.93
N LEU A 55 1.94 -14.18 -13.67
CA LEU A 55 0.78 -14.02 -12.79
C LEU A 55 0.56 -12.55 -12.43
N THR A 56 1.64 -11.78 -12.25
CA THR A 56 1.55 -10.37 -11.90
C THR A 56 2.73 -9.55 -12.40
N THR A 57 2.50 -8.26 -12.64
CA THR A 57 3.54 -7.27 -12.94
C THR A 57 4.04 -6.62 -11.64
N PRO A 58 5.17 -5.88 -11.64
CA PRO A 58 5.61 -5.10 -10.49
C PRO A 58 4.53 -4.14 -9.95
N LEU A 59 3.84 -3.44 -10.85
CA LEU A 59 2.71 -2.57 -10.48
C LEU A 59 1.56 -3.39 -9.88
N GLY A 60 1.18 -4.51 -10.51
CA GLY A 60 0.12 -5.39 -10.00
C GLY A 60 0.42 -5.92 -8.60
N ALA A 61 1.65 -6.39 -8.37
CA ALA A 61 2.09 -6.88 -7.07
C ALA A 61 2.07 -5.79 -5.98
N ALA A 62 2.44 -4.55 -6.33
CA ALA A 62 2.40 -3.41 -5.42
C ALA A 62 0.96 -3.01 -5.06
N LEU A 63 0.09 -2.88 -6.07
CA LEU A 63 -1.33 -2.52 -5.87
C LEU A 63 -2.08 -3.64 -5.11
N GLY A 64 -1.84 -4.89 -5.47
CA GLY A 64 -2.39 -6.05 -4.78
C GLY A 64 -1.98 -6.07 -3.30
N LYS A 65 -0.71 -5.81 -2.98
CA LYS A 65 -0.27 -5.65 -1.59
C LYS A 65 -1.05 -4.56 -0.85
N ILE A 66 -1.19 -3.39 -1.48
CA ILE A 66 -1.95 -2.27 -0.91
C ILE A 66 -3.38 -2.69 -0.58
N ASP A 67 -4.04 -3.40 -1.49
CA ASP A 67 -5.43 -3.82 -1.32
C ASP A 67 -5.59 -4.85 -0.20
N VAL A 68 -4.67 -5.83 -0.11
CA VAL A 68 -4.70 -6.80 1.00
C VAL A 68 -4.44 -6.11 2.35
N GLU A 69 -3.51 -5.14 2.42
CA GLU A 69 -3.30 -4.34 3.63
C GLU A 69 -4.51 -3.48 4.00
N CYS A 70 -5.20 -2.92 2.99
CA CYS A 70 -6.39 -2.09 3.22
C CYS A 70 -7.59 -2.89 3.72
N LYS A 71 -7.73 -4.18 3.37
CA LYS A 71 -8.79 -5.05 3.91
C LYS A 71 -8.73 -5.16 5.44
N ASP A 72 -7.53 -5.22 6.00
CA ASP A 72 -7.31 -5.22 7.46
C ASP A 72 -7.38 -3.80 8.05
N LEU A 73 -6.67 -2.84 7.46
CA LEU A 73 -6.55 -1.47 7.99
C LEU A 73 -7.87 -0.68 7.95
N LYS A 74 -8.69 -0.88 6.92
CA LYS A 74 -9.95 -0.16 6.69
C LYS A 74 -9.79 1.36 6.83
N PRO A 75 -8.90 1.99 6.03
CA PRO A 75 -8.60 3.41 6.15
C PRO A 75 -9.85 4.27 5.95
N LYS A 76 -9.90 5.40 6.64
CA LYS A 76 -11.00 6.37 6.59
C LYS A 76 -10.47 7.78 6.44
N GLN A 77 -11.21 8.62 5.73
CA GLN A 77 -10.94 10.06 5.61
C GLN A 77 -9.50 10.27 5.13
N ILE A 78 -8.71 11.09 5.82
CA ILE A 78 -7.33 11.41 5.42
C ILE A 78 -6.42 10.18 5.23
N MET A 79 -6.67 9.07 5.93
CA MET A 79 -5.89 7.84 5.70
C MET A 79 -6.19 7.23 4.33
N THR A 80 -7.42 7.39 3.81
CA THR A 80 -7.78 6.97 2.44
C THR A 80 -6.98 7.77 1.43
N ASP A 81 -6.93 9.11 1.59
CA ASP A 81 -6.15 9.99 0.72
C ASP A 81 -4.67 9.62 0.73
N TRP A 82 -4.10 9.31 1.89
CA TRP A 82 -2.70 8.87 2.00
C TRP A 82 -2.45 7.54 1.29
N VAL A 83 -3.37 6.58 1.37
CA VAL A 83 -3.26 5.33 0.60
C VAL A 83 -3.33 5.62 -0.89
N ASP A 84 -4.21 6.52 -1.33
CA ASP A 84 -4.33 6.88 -2.74
C ASP A 84 -3.08 7.61 -3.25
N TYR A 85 -2.38 8.36 -2.39
CA TYR A 85 -1.08 8.93 -2.73
C TYR A 85 -0.01 7.84 -2.92
N ILE A 86 -0.04 6.76 -2.15
CA ILE A 86 0.85 5.60 -2.37
C ILE A 86 0.54 4.95 -3.73
N ARG A 87 -0.74 4.71 -4.04
CA ARG A 87 -1.17 4.14 -5.33
C ARG A 87 -0.72 5.01 -6.51
N SER A 88 -0.99 6.30 -6.43
CA SER A 88 -0.57 7.29 -7.43
C SER A 88 0.94 7.28 -7.62
N GLN A 89 1.73 7.18 -6.55
CA GLN A 89 3.18 7.10 -6.65
C GLN A 89 3.67 5.79 -7.30
N CYS A 90 3.00 4.64 -7.09
CA CYS A 90 3.29 3.41 -7.83
C CYS A 90 2.98 3.51 -9.32
N MET A 91 1.89 4.21 -9.69
CA MET A 91 1.52 4.44 -11.10
C MET A 91 2.45 5.43 -11.80
N GLU A 92 3.04 6.36 -11.05
CA GLU A 92 3.92 7.42 -11.56
C GLU A 92 5.39 6.99 -11.63
N HIS A 93 5.82 6.03 -10.80
CA HIS A 93 7.24 5.69 -10.64
C HIS A 93 7.49 4.20 -10.40
N ASP A 94 8.34 3.59 -11.22
CA ASP A 94 8.69 2.16 -11.13
C ASP A 94 9.46 1.81 -9.85
N ASP A 95 10.29 2.74 -9.34
CA ASP A 95 11.01 2.56 -8.07
C ASP A 95 10.04 2.36 -6.88
N MET A 96 8.87 2.99 -6.93
CA MET A 96 7.82 2.85 -5.92
C MET A 96 7.13 1.50 -5.98
N GLN A 97 6.96 0.90 -7.16
CA GLN A 97 6.32 -0.42 -7.29
C GLN A 97 7.12 -1.48 -6.52
N ALA A 98 8.42 -1.57 -6.79
CA ALA A 98 9.32 -2.47 -6.08
C ALA A 98 9.41 -2.15 -4.58
N ALA A 99 9.52 -0.86 -4.23
CA ALA A 99 9.66 -0.43 -2.85
C ALA A 99 8.41 -0.71 -1.99
N VAL A 100 7.22 -0.57 -2.56
CA VAL A 100 5.96 -0.89 -1.86
C VAL A 100 5.81 -2.39 -1.68
N ARG A 101 6.14 -3.19 -2.69
CA ARG A 101 6.07 -4.66 -2.60
C ARG A 101 7.04 -5.23 -1.57
N LYS A 102 8.20 -4.59 -1.39
CA LYS A 102 9.27 -5.03 -0.49
C LYS A 102 8.78 -5.50 0.88
N LYS A 103 9.31 -6.64 1.32
CA LYS A 103 8.98 -7.29 2.59
C LYS A 103 9.25 -6.36 3.77
N GLY A 104 8.32 -6.33 4.72
CA GLY A 104 8.44 -5.51 5.93
C GLY A 104 8.22 -4.00 5.72
N LYS A 105 7.89 -3.55 4.50
CA LYS A 105 7.26 -2.25 4.25
C LYS A 105 5.73 -2.43 4.28
N SER A 106 5.04 -1.54 4.97
CA SER A 106 3.57 -1.57 5.14
C SER A 106 2.96 -0.17 5.13
N ILE A 107 1.68 -0.09 4.76
CA ILE A 107 0.82 1.09 4.87
C ILE A 107 0.76 1.56 6.32
N LYS A 108 0.60 0.65 7.29
CA LYS A 108 0.58 1.02 8.73
C LYS A 108 1.87 1.73 9.14
N GLY A 109 3.03 1.24 8.70
CA GLY A 109 4.30 1.91 8.97
C GLY A 109 4.44 3.25 8.25
N CYS A 110 3.95 3.34 7.01
CA CYS A 110 3.93 4.59 6.23
C CYS A 110 3.07 5.67 6.89
N ILE A 111 1.83 5.31 7.26
CA ILE A 111 0.90 6.16 8.00
C ILE A 111 1.51 6.57 9.35
N GLY A 112 2.22 5.66 10.02
CA GLY A 112 2.98 5.99 11.23
C GLY A 112 3.98 7.13 11.01
N LYS A 113 4.71 7.14 9.90
CA LYS A 113 5.63 8.23 9.53
C LYS A 113 4.93 9.53 9.16
N LEU A 114 3.78 9.45 8.49
CA LEU A 114 2.94 10.62 8.23
C LEU A 114 2.42 11.23 9.54
N LEU A 115 1.97 10.39 10.48
CA LEU A 115 1.51 10.84 11.79
C LEU A 115 2.65 11.43 12.63
N GLU A 116 3.83 10.81 12.64
CA GLU A 116 5.02 11.34 13.31
C GLU A 116 5.33 12.77 12.82
N TRP A 117 5.36 12.96 11.50
CA TRP A 117 5.53 14.29 10.91
C TRP A 117 4.40 15.23 11.32
N SER A 118 3.15 14.76 11.26
CA SER A 118 1.98 15.57 11.61
C SER A 118 2.03 16.12 13.02
N PHE A 119 2.41 15.31 14.01
CA PHE A 119 2.49 15.75 15.40
C PHE A 119 3.65 16.72 15.66
N ASN A 120 4.77 16.55 14.95
CA ASN A 120 5.92 17.44 15.07
C ASN A 120 5.72 18.80 14.38
N ASN A 121 4.82 18.90 13.41
CA ASN A 121 4.62 20.10 12.59
C ASN A 121 3.24 20.77 12.81
N GLN A 122 2.62 20.52 13.96
CA GLN A 122 1.31 21.08 14.27
C GLN A 122 1.35 22.59 14.43
N ILE A 123 0.41 23.27 13.78
CA ILE A 123 0.21 24.72 13.88
C ILE A 123 -1.11 25.05 14.60
N PRO A 124 -1.13 26.06 15.49
CA PRO A 124 -2.37 26.53 16.11
C PRO A 124 -3.39 27.00 15.08
N VAL A 125 -4.66 26.65 15.29
CA VAL A 125 -5.76 27.18 14.49
C VAL A 125 -6.05 28.63 14.90
N ASP A 126 -6.32 29.48 13.91
CA ASP A 126 -6.67 30.87 14.12
C ASP A 126 -7.91 31.04 15.03
N LYS A 127 -7.90 32.05 15.90
CA LYS A 127 -8.95 32.25 16.92
C LYS A 127 -10.31 32.54 16.30
N ASP A 128 -10.37 33.24 15.18
CA ASP A 128 -11.64 33.57 14.52
C ASP A 128 -12.24 32.33 13.84
N ILE A 129 -11.40 31.43 13.33
CA ILE A 129 -11.84 30.10 12.84
C ILE A 129 -12.43 29.29 14.00
N LEU A 130 -11.77 29.27 15.17
CA LEU A 130 -12.30 28.56 16.34
C LEU A 130 -13.65 29.12 16.81
N LYS A 131 -13.79 30.45 16.79
CA LYS A 131 -15.05 31.14 17.10
C LYS A 131 -16.15 30.77 16.10
N ALA A 132 -15.84 30.78 14.81
CA ALA A 132 -16.79 30.38 13.75
C ALA A 132 -17.22 28.90 13.89
N ALA A 133 -16.30 28.03 14.28
CA ALA A 133 -16.56 26.61 14.53
C ALA A 133 -17.24 26.34 15.89
N LYS A 134 -17.44 27.37 16.73
CA LYS A 134 -17.99 27.26 18.09
C LYS A 134 -17.19 26.31 19.00
N VAL A 135 -15.87 26.30 18.86
CA VAL A 135 -14.96 25.47 19.64
C VAL A 135 -14.36 26.28 20.80
N SER A 136 -14.47 25.77 22.03
CA SER A 136 -13.96 26.39 23.26
C SER A 136 -12.78 25.64 23.91
N ALA A 137 -12.18 24.68 23.20
CA ALA A 137 -11.07 23.88 23.70
C ALA A 137 -9.78 24.71 23.90
N GLY A 138 -8.98 24.35 24.92
CA GLY A 138 -7.78 25.11 25.31
C GLY A 138 -6.62 25.09 24.31
N ARG A 139 -6.53 24.07 23.44
CA ARG A 139 -5.55 23.99 22.35
C ARG A 139 -6.15 23.22 21.19
N VAL A 140 -6.21 23.86 20.02
CA VAL A 140 -6.61 23.24 18.76
C VAL A 140 -5.53 23.49 17.73
N THR A 141 -4.97 22.41 17.21
CA THR A 141 -3.87 22.44 16.24
C THR A 141 -4.18 21.56 15.05
N LEU A 142 -3.64 21.91 13.87
CA LEU A 142 -3.69 21.10 12.66
C LEU A 142 -2.27 20.76 12.24
N GLY A 143 -2.03 19.50 11.89
CA GLY A 143 -0.72 19.01 11.44
C GLY A 143 -0.81 18.10 10.22
N ILE A 144 -1.96 18.02 9.55
CA ILE A 144 -2.09 17.18 8.36
C ILE A 144 -1.19 17.78 7.26
N PRO A 145 -0.22 17.02 6.71
CA PRO A 145 0.60 17.50 5.62
C PRO A 145 -0.26 17.78 4.38
N GLY A 146 0.09 18.83 3.64
CA GLY A 146 -0.41 18.99 2.27
C GLY A 146 0.07 17.85 1.37
N MET A 147 -0.65 17.60 0.26
CA MET A 147 -0.40 16.49 -0.67
C MET A 147 1.07 16.35 -1.08
N GLY A 148 1.73 17.45 -1.45
CA GLY A 148 3.13 17.41 -1.88
C GLY A 148 4.09 16.96 -0.79
N GLU A 149 3.86 17.36 0.46
CA GLU A 149 4.68 16.93 1.59
C GLU A 149 4.37 15.47 1.99
N ALA A 150 3.10 15.09 1.94
CA ALA A 150 2.68 13.70 2.16
C ALA A 150 3.36 12.76 1.14
N LYS A 151 3.35 13.08 -0.17
CA LYS A 151 4.03 12.29 -1.20
C LYS A 151 5.54 12.16 -0.94
N LYS A 152 6.22 13.22 -0.49
CA LYS A 152 7.65 13.14 -0.11
C LYS A 152 7.89 12.18 1.05
N ILE A 153 7.09 12.27 2.12
CA ILE A 153 7.21 11.40 3.29
C ILE A 153 6.95 9.94 2.89
N ILE A 154 5.93 9.70 2.07
CA ILE A 154 5.58 8.37 1.53
C ILE A 154 6.76 7.81 0.73
N LYS A 155 7.27 8.57 -0.25
CA LYS A 155 8.39 8.13 -1.09
C LYS A 155 9.60 7.78 -0.22
N LYS A 156 9.97 8.68 0.70
CA LYS A 156 11.05 8.48 1.65
C LYS A 156 10.88 7.19 2.45
N TYR A 157 9.69 6.96 3.02
CA TYR A 157 9.42 5.76 3.81
C TYR A 157 9.62 4.47 3.00
N TYR A 158 9.17 4.41 1.75
CA TYR A 158 9.26 3.19 0.96
C TYR A 158 10.66 2.97 0.38
N THR A 159 11.33 4.01 -0.11
CA THR A 159 12.60 3.85 -0.84
C THR A 159 13.85 3.86 0.05
N GLU A 160 13.80 4.44 1.25
CA GLU A 160 14.95 4.40 2.16
C GLU A 160 15.10 3.01 2.82
N ALA A 161 16.34 2.51 2.90
CA ALA A 161 16.66 1.31 3.67
C ALA A 161 16.44 1.57 5.17
N LYS A 162 15.98 0.54 5.89
CA LYS A 162 15.99 0.56 7.37
C LYS A 162 17.41 0.39 7.88
#